data_AF-A0A8H9G723-F1
#
_entry.id   AF-A0A8H9G723-F1
#
_cell.length_a   1.000
_cell.length_b   1.000
_cell.length_c   1.000
_cell.angle_alpha   90.00
_cell.angle_beta   90.00
_cell.angle_gamma   90.00
#
_symmetry.space_group_name_H-M   'P 1'
#
loop_
_entity.id
_entity.type
_entity.pdbx_description
1 polymer ?
#
loop_
_entity_poly.entity_id
_entity_poly.type
_entity_poly.pdbx_seq_one_letter_code
_entity_poly.pdbx_strand_id
1 'polypeptide(L)'
;MSDLIRSSGAWWAQSSKHAKLTALGTTAILVVLGLITWTVWVSPSGPVSTAVHQALGVTPPKKKVSAAELQTQLTAAQEKIWALEGKLDSTTAKAGSRGDQIADLKAQIASLQSQLGAAKSRTGGTTTASGSGSGSDGAGSGGSASGSSGGSGTSGGNAGSGSGKGSGSGDHGVTNPNGGPSKDPDGATPVSVPTKAQIMAQPTRWYGLYTAQSPFNWAEYDEVSQQVGKATNMVGFFQGFDQDFNASAVQRSWANGRLPLMTWETAPAKTGNDAKYVPGYTNEDIVTGKFDAYLTKYAKALAANKQPMVIRLDHEMNGSWYNWSEGTAQQNAAGSYVAMWQHVHDVFQANGANQYVIWNWAPSRIDKLGNPKYMQLDYLRECYPQSEYVDWVGMSGYYRTASEDPTFDTTFGKTLAQLREIAPDKKILLSEVGATETGTSVTNGQKAKWITSLFDGLADPANDDVIGFSYFSETATTIVDGTRTTNDWRLNSRADSLQAFVDGIARTDTDYDLQEVKQ
;
A
#
# COMPACT_ATOMS: atom_id res chain seq x y z
N MET A 1 -78.35 21.66 32.93
CA MET A 1 -77.13 21.35 32.14
C MET A 1 -77.64 20.98 30.76
N SER A 2 -77.58 21.93 29.85
CA SER A 2 -78.57 22.08 28.77
C SER A 2 -78.05 21.58 27.43
N ASP A 3 -78.87 20.75 26.79
CA ASP A 3 -79.02 20.44 25.36
C ASP A 3 -78.31 21.36 24.33
N LEU A 4 -77.82 20.78 23.22
CA LEU A 4 -78.53 20.83 21.93
C LEU A 4 -77.76 20.18 20.75
N ILE A 5 -78.59 19.82 19.77
CA ILE A 5 -78.43 18.97 18.59
C ILE A 5 -78.06 19.79 17.32
N ARG A 6 -77.41 19.12 16.35
CA ARG A 6 -77.37 19.33 14.86
C ARG A 6 -76.57 20.47 14.20
N SER A 7 -75.58 20.00 13.44
CA SER A 7 -75.43 20.05 11.97
C SER A 7 -75.05 21.33 11.20
N SER A 8 -74.19 21.04 10.21
CA SER A 8 -74.06 21.63 8.86
C SER A 8 -73.00 22.73 8.66
N GLY A 9 -72.26 22.59 7.54
CA GLY A 9 -71.40 23.62 6.98
C GLY A 9 -70.06 23.10 6.47
N ALA A 10 -70.00 22.72 5.20
CA ALA A 10 -68.74 22.56 4.47
C ALA A 10 -68.05 23.94 4.35
N TRP A 11 -66.74 24.00 4.59
CA TRP A 11 -65.92 25.18 4.29
C TRP A 11 -64.52 24.81 3.79
N TRP A 12 -64.38 24.72 2.47
CA TRP A 12 -63.22 25.24 1.75
C TRP A 12 -62.78 26.63 2.26
N ALA A 13 -61.61 26.68 2.91
CA ALA A 13 -60.66 27.78 2.81
C ALA A 13 -59.25 27.32 3.22
N GLN A 14 -58.27 27.80 2.46
CA GLN A 14 -56.85 27.49 2.53
C GLN A 14 -56.21 27.96 3.85
N SER A 15 -55.30 27.14 4.40
CA SER A 15 -54.26 27.60 5.33
C SER A 15 -52.90 27.04 4.90
N SER A 16 -52.03 27.95 4.47
CA SER A 16 -50.69 27.71 3.95
C SER A 16 -49.63 27.68 5.06
N LYS A 17 -49.62 26.63 5.90
CA LYS A 17 -48.53 26.50 6.91
C LYS A 17 -47.77 25.17 7.00
N HIS A 18 -48.12 24.12 6.26
CA HIS A 18 -47.35 22.85 6.30
C HIS A 18 -47.02 22.19 4.95
N ALA A 19 -47.11 22.92 3.83
CA ALA A 19 -46.77 22.37 2.50
C ALA A 19 -45.28 21.94 2.34
N LYS A 20 -44.36 22.45 3.18
CA LYS A 20 -42.94 22.07 3.12
C LYS A 20 -42.61 20.75 3.84
N LEU A 21 -43.42 20.33 4.83
CA LEU A 21 -43.17 19.10 5.60
C LEU A 21 -43.77 17.86 4.92
N THR A 22 -44.90 18.00 4.24
CA THR A 22 -45.49 16.89 3.46
C THR A 22 -44.70 16.59 2.18
N ALA A 23 -44.05 17.60 1.57
CA ALA A 23 -43.18 17.40 0.41
C ALA A 23 -41.85 16.67 0.75
N LEU A 24 -41.33 16.87 1.98
CA LEU A 24 -40.11 16.19 2.45
C LEU A 24 -40.36 14.73 2.80
N GLY A 25 -41.53 14.39 3.36
CA GLY A 25 -41.92 13.01 3.67
C GLY A 25 -42.09 12.13 2.41
N THR A 26 -42.72 12.66 1.36
CA THR A 26 -42.91 11.92 0.11
C THR A 26 -41.61 11.73 -0.66
N THR A 27 -40.68 12.68 -0.57
CA THR A 27 -39.36 12.58 -1.22
C THR A 27 -38.48 11.53 -0.53
N ALA A 28 -38.51 11.42 0.80
CA ALA A 28 -37.76 10.40 1.53
C ALA A 28 -38.26 8.98 1.24
N ILE A 29 -39.59 8.79 1.14
CA ILE A 29 -40.17 7.48 0.80
C ILE A 29 -39.86 7.09 -0.66
N LEU A 30 -39.86 8.05 -1.60
CA LEU A 30 -39.47 7.80 -2.99
C LEU A 30 -37.97 7.56 -3.16
N VAL A 31 -37.11 8.17 -2.33
CA VAL A 31 -35.67 7.89 -2.30
C VAL A 31 -35.38 6.51 -1.70
N VAL A 32 -36.11 6.10 -0.65
CA VAL A 32 -35.96 4.76 -0.06
C VAL A 32 -36.52 3.68 -0.99
N LEU A 33 -37.68 3.89 -1.62
CA LEU A 33 -38.21 2.97 -2.65
C LEU A 33 -37.32 2.96 -3.89
N GLY A 34 -36.74 4.10 -4.28
CA GLY A 34 -35.76 4.20 -5.35
C GLY A 34 -34.45 3.46 -5.03
N LEU A 35 -33.98 3.52 -3.78
CA LEU A 35 -32.79 2.81 -3.31
C LEU A 35 -33.02 1.30 -3.21
N ILE A 36 -34.23 0.86 -2.80
CA ILE A 36 -34.63 -0.56 -2.78
C ILE A 36 -34.76 -1.09 -4.22
N THR A 37 -35.39 -0.31 -5.11
CA THR A 37 -35.50 -0.67 -6.54
C THR A 37 -34.12 -0.69 -7.20
N TRP A 38 -33.22 0.21 -6.83
CA TRP A 38 -31.81 0.24 -7.26
C TRP A 38 -31.02 -0.96 -6.71
N THR A 39 -31.19 -1.36 -5.44
CA THR A 39 -30.49 -2.54 -4.89
C THR A 39 -30.96 -3.85 -5.53
N VAL A 40 -32.24 -3.93 -5.91
CA VAL A 40 -32.80 -5.07 -6.68
C VAL A 40 -32.28 -5.10 -8.13
N TRP A 41 -31.92 -3.95 -8.71
CA TRP A 41 -31.43 -3.86 -10.11
C TRP A 41 -29.90 -3.81 -10.27
N VAL A 42 -29.14 -3.50 -9.22
CA VAL A 42 -27.68 -3.28 -9.29
C VAL A 42 -26.85 -4.40 -8.68
N SER A 43 -27.44 -5.42 -8.06
CA SER A 43 -26.69 -6.57 -7.52
C SER A 43 -27.25 -7.94 -7.95
N PRO A 44 -26.80 -8.50 -9.09
CA PRO A 44 -27.32 -9.79 -9.58
C PRO A 44 -26.72 -11.03 -8.91
N SER A 45 -25.96 -10.91 -7.82
CA SER A 45 -25.20 -12.05 -7.26
C SER A 45 -25.01 -12.02 -5.74
N GLY A 46 -26.05 -11.60 -5.01
CA GLY A 46 -26.11 -11.71 -3.55
C GLY A 46 -26.74 -13.02 -3.05
N PRO A 47 -26.45 -13.47 -1.81
CA PRO A 47 -27.02 -14.70 -1.23
C PRO A 47 -28.55 -14.71 -1.15
N VAL A 48 -29.17 -13.52 -1.02
CA VAL A 48 -30.63 -13.33 -0.99
C VAL A 48 -31.26 -13.49 -2.39
N SER A 49 -30.54 -13.16 -3.46
CA SER A 49 -31.01 -13.37 -4.84
C SER A 49 -30.97 -14.86 -5.20
N THR A 50 -30.00 -15.62 -4.68
CA THR A 50 -29.89 -17.07 -4.91
C THR A 50 -31.09 -17.83 -4.31
N ALA A 51 -31.56 -17.44 -3.13
CA ALA A 51 -32.74 -18.02 -2.49
C ALA A 51 -34.07 -17.71 -3.23
N VAL A 52 -34.14 -16.57 -3.93
CA VAL A 52 -35.32 -16.16 -4.71
C VAL A 52 -35.30 -16.74 -6.13
N HIS A 53 -34.13 -16.91 -6.74
CA HIS A 53 -34.00 -17.54 -8.06
C HIS A 53 -34.24 -19.05 -8.03
N GLN A 54 -33.90 -19.72 -6.92
CA GLN A 54 -34.24 -21.13 -6.71
C GLN A 54 -35.75 -21.37 -6.53
N ALA A 55 -36.50 -20.34 -6.12
CA ALA A 55 -37.94 -20.40 -5.95
C ALA A 55 -38.75 -20.04 -7.22
N LEU A 56 -38.13 -19.39 -8.23
CA LEU A 56 -38.85 -18.83 -9.39
C LEU A 56 -38.33 -19.25 -10.77
N GLY A 57 -37.26 -20.05 -10.88
CA GLY A 57 -36.97 -20.84 -12.09
C GLY A 57 -36.70 -20.07 -13.41
N VAL A 58 -36.26 -18.81 -13.37
CA VAL A 58 -35.96 -18.04 -14.60
C VAL A 58 -34.62 -17.30 -14.50
N THR A 59 -33.79 -17.42 -15.54
CA THR A 59 -32.48 -16.76 -15.69
C THR A 59 -32.57 -15.52 -16.60
N PRO A 60 -32.02 -14.34 -16.24
CA PRO A 60 -31.90 -13.22 -17.18
C PRO A 60 -30.44 -12.81 -17.49
N PRO A 61 -30.20 -12.02 -18.56
CA PRO A 61 -28.91 -11.88 -19.23
C PRO A 61 -28.04 -10.71 -18.71
N LYS A 62 -26.72 -10.82 -18.92
CA LYS A 62 -25.68 -9.83 -18.56
C LYS A 62 -25.79 -8.55 -19.40
N LYS A 63 -25.88 -7.37 -18.77
CA LYS A 63 -25.65 -6.07 -19.43
C LYS A 63 -24.26 -5.53 -19.04
N LYS A 64 -23.42 -5.24 -20.04
CA LYS A 64 -22.10 -4.62 -19.88
C LYS A 64 -22.28 -3.11 -19.66
N VAL A 65 -21.68 -2.54 -18.61
CA VAL A 65 -21.60 -1.08 -18.38
C VAL A 65 -20.42 -0.53 -19.20
N SER A 66 -20.64 0.61 -19.84
CA SER A 66 -19.65 1.25 -20.74
C SER A 66 -18.72 2.20 -19.98
N ALA A 67 -17.50 2.40 -20.50
CA ALA A 67 -16.51 3.29 -19.89
C ALA A 67 -16.98 4.76 -19.78
N ALA A 68 -17.91 5.18 -20.63
CA ALA A 68 -18.52 6.51 -20.58
C ALA A 68 -19.40 6.69 -19.34
N GLU A 69 -20.17 5.66 -18.95
CA GLU A 69 -21.03 5.71 -17.77
C GLU A 69 -20.20 5.78 -16.48
N LEU A 70 -19.05 5.10 -16.44
CA LEU A 70 -18.10 5.19 -15.33
C LEU A 70 -17.45 6.57 -15.24
N GLN A 71 -17.12 7.19 -16.38
CA GLN A 71 -16.56 8.55 -16.41
C GLN A 71 -17.55 9.59 -15.90
N THR A 72 -18.83 9.48 -16.27
CA THR A 72 -19.89 10.36 -15.77
C THR A 72 -20.08 10.22 -14.26
N GLN A 73 -20.00 8.99 -13.73
CA GLN A 73 -20.09 8.75 -12.28
C GLN A 73 -18.88 9.33 -11.53
N LEU A 74 -17.68 9.25 -12.11
CA LEU A 74 -16.45 9.82 -11.54
C LEU A 74 -16.57 11.34 -11.41
N THR A 75 -17.00 12.03 -12.47
CA THR A 75 -17.17 13.48 -12.47
C THR A 75 -18.23 13.93 -11.45
N ALA A 76 -19.36 13.22 -11.37
CA ALA A 76 -20.42 13.53 -10.40
C ALA A 76 -19.98 13.30 -8.94
N ALA A 77 -19.05 12.37 -8.69
CA ALA A 77 -18.47 12.16 -7.37
C ALA A 77 -17.48 13.27 -6.98
N GLN A 78 -16.65 13.72 -7.94
CA GLN A 78 -15.71 14.83 -7.74
C GLN A 78 -16.42 16.16 -7.43
N GLU A 79 -17.51 16.46 -8.14
CA GLU A 79 -18.32 17.65 -7.85
C GLU A 79 -18.94 17.63 -6.44
N LYS A 80 -19.31 16.45 -5.94
CA LYS A 80 -19.81 16.30 -4.56
C LYS A 80 -18.73 16.52 -3.51
N ILE A 81 -17.48 16.13 -3.78
CA ILE A 81 -16.34 16.36 -2.88
C ILE A 81 -16.09 17.86 -2.75
N TRP A 82 -15.99 18.59 -3.87
CA TRP A 82 -15.82 20.04 -3.82
C TRP A 82 -16.95 20.77 -3.09
N ALA A 83 -18.19 20.31 -3.27
CA ALA A 83 -19.34 20.85 -2.55
C ALA A 83 -19.34 20.54 -1.04
N LEU A 84 -18.68 19.45 -0.62
CA LEU A 84 -18.54 19.06 0.79
C LEU A 84 -17.36 19.76 1.45
N GLU A 85 -16.24 19.92 0.74
CA GLU A 85 -15.07 20.71 1.18
C GLU A 85 -15.45 22.17 1.42
N GLY A 86 -16.18 22.80 0.49
CA GLY A 86 -16.69 24.16 0.70
C GLY A 86 -17.71 24.28 1.86
N LYS A 87 -18.35 23.18 2.27
CA LYS A 87 -19.23 23.13 3.46
C LYS A 87 -18.48 22.80 4.75
N LEU A 88 -17.24 22.32 4.66
CA LEU A 88 -16.36 22.03 5.78
C LEU A 88 -15.69 23.32 6.26
N ASP A 89 -15.26 24.18 5.33
CA ASP A 89 -14.68 25.50 5.61
C ASP A 89 -15.65 26.46 6.32
N SER A 90 -16.95 26.19 6.27
CA SER A 90 -17.98 27.04 6.89
C SER A 90 -18.49 26.58 8.26
N THR A 91 -18.13 25.38 8.79
CA THR A 91 -18.58 24.94 10.14
C THR A 91 -17.72 23.85 10.80
N THR A 92 -17.13 24.16 11.96
CA THR A 92 -16.13 23.32 12.67
C THR A 92 -16.73 22.14 13.47
N ALA A 93 -17.99 22.22 13.92
CA ALA A 93 -18.58 21.21 14.83
C ALA A 93 -19.13 19.93 14.15
N LYS A 94 -19.17 19.86 12.81
CA LYS A 94 -19.61 18.68 12.04
C LYS A 94 -18.47 18.05 11.19
N ALA A 95 -17.23 18.48 11.40
CA ALA A 95 -16.07 18.09 10.60
C ALA A 95 -15.72 16.60 10.74
N GLY A 96 -15.89 16.01 11.94
CA GLY A 96 -15.56 14.60 12.18
C GLY A 96 -16.37 13.62 11.31
N SER A 97 -17.70 13.64 11.43
CA SER A 97 -18.57 12.72 10.65
C SER A 97 -18.57 12.97 9.14
N ARG A 98 -18.19 14.19 8.70
CA ARG A 98 -18.05 14.51 7.27
C ARG A 98 -16.66 14.15 6.73
N GLY A 99 -15.62 14.25 7.55
CA GLY A 99 -14.29 13.71 7.26
C GLY A 99 -14.36 12.20 7.04
N ASP A 100 -15.13 11.49 7.87
CA ASP A 100 -15.40 10.05 7.70
C ASP A 100 -16.10 9.76 6.36
N GLN A 101 -17.10 10.57 5.98
CA GLN A 101 -17.78 10.44 4.69
C GLN A 101 -16.86 10.74 3.50
N ILE A 102 -15.94 11.70 3.64
CA ILE A 102 -14.94 12.03 2.61
C ILE A 102 -13.93 10.87 2.47
N ALA A 103 -13.48 10.28 3.58
CA ALA A 103 -12.59 9.13 3.57
C ALA A 103 -13.25 7.92 2.89
N ASP A 104 -14.52 7.62 3.24
CA ASP A 104 -15.30 6.54 2.61
C ASP A 104 -15.50 6.78 1.10
N LEU A 105 -15.77 8.01 0.70
CA LEU A 105 -15.92 8.38 -0.73
C LEU A 105 -14.59 8.28 -1.49
N LYS A 106 -13.46 8.66 -0.87
CA LYS A 106 -12.12 8.48 -1.46
C LYS A 106 -11.80 7.00 -1.66
N ALA A 107 -12.12 6.16 -0.67
CA ALA A 107 -11.96 4.71 -0.78
C ALA A 107 -12.84 4.10 -1.89
N GLN A 108 -14.08 4.57 -2.04
CA GLN A 108 -14.96 4.16 -3.14
C GLN A 108 -14.43 4.57 -4.52
N ILE A 109 -13.84 5.77 -4.65
CA ILE A 109 -13.20 6.23 -5.89
C ILE A 109 -11.99 5.36 -6.23
N ALA A 110 -11.13 5.05 -5.25
CA ALA A 110 -9.99 4.16 -5.47
C ALA A 110 -10.44 2.77 -5.96
N SER A 111 -11.50 2.23 -5.38
CA SER A 111 -12.12 0.97 -5.82
C SER A 111 -12.67 1.05 -7.25
N LEU A 112 -13.35 2.14 -7.60
CA LEU A 112 -13.87 2.37 -8.96
C LEU A 112 -12.75 2.55 -10.00
N GLN A 113 -11.65 3.24 -9.63
CA GLN A 113 -10.47 3.38 -10.48
C GLN A 113 -9.79 2.03 -10.73
N SER A 114 -9.70 1.17 -9.71
CA SER A 114 -9.22 -0.21 -9.84
C SER A 114 -10.09 -1.04 -10.78
N GLN A 115 -11.42 -0.96 -10.64
CA GLN A 115 -12.35 -1.62 -11.56
C GLN A 115 -12.24 -1.11 -12.99
N LEU A 116 -12.04 0.20 -13.18
CA LEU A 116 -11.82 0.81 -14.50
C LEU A 116 -10.50 0.35 -15.12
N GLY A 117 -9.42 0.27 -14.34
CA GLY A 117 -8.14 -0.28 -14.78
C GLY A 117 -8.25 -1.75 -15.21
N ALA A 118 -8.92 -2.56 -14.39
CA ALA A 118 -9.19 -3.96 -14.71
C ALA A 118 -10.12 -4.16 -15.92
N ALA A 119 -11.01 -3.20 -16.19
CA ALA A 119 -11.88 -3.21 -17.37
C ALA A 119 -11.12 -2.79 -18.64
N LYS A 120 -10.26 -1.76 -18.56
CA LYS A 120 -9.41 -1.29 -19.67
C LYS A 120 -8.43 -2.38 -20.10
N SER A 121 -7.82 -3.09 -19.15
CA SER A 121 -6.94 -4.23 -19.40
C SER A 121 -7.67 -5.38 -20.12
N ARG A 122 -8.96 -5.60 -19.82
CA ARG A 122 -9.79 -6.61 -20.50
C ARG A 122 -10.21 -6.25 -21.92
N THR A 123 -10.27 -4.96 -22.27
CA THR A 123 -10.56 -4.50 -23.64
C THR A 123 -9.33 -4.41 -24.55
N GLY A 124 -8.11 -4.39 -23.99
CA GLY A 124 -6.86 -4.41 -24.76
C GLY A 124 -6.48 -5.77 -25.37
N GLY A 125 -7.15 -6.85 -24.95
CA GLY A 125 -6.86 -8.23 -25.37
C GLY A 125 -7.66 -8.76 -26.57
N THR A 126 -8.46 -7.93 -27.25
CA THR A 126 -9.27 -8.36 -28.40
C THR A 126 -9.13 -7.43 -29.60
N THR A 127 -7.95 -7.43 -30.22
CA THR A 127 -7.80 -7.07 -31.64
C THR A 127 -6.64 -7.86 -32.25
N THR A 128 -6.95 -9.03 -32.82
CA THR A 128 -6.28 -9.65 -33.99
C THR A 128 -6.83 -11.06 -34.20
N ALA A 129 -7.98 -11.19 -34.86
CA ALA A 129 -8.38 -12.43 -35.53
C ALA A 129 -9.56 -12.15 -36.48
N SER A 130 -9.26 -11.60 -37.65
CA SER A 130 -10.16 -11.68 -38.81
C SER A 130 -9.40 -11.36 -40.09
N GLY A 131 -9.25 -12.36 -40.96
CA GLY A 131 -8.71 -12.16 -42.30
C GLY A 131 -8.11 -13.41 -42.97
N SER A 132 -8.80 -14.55 -42.95
CA SER A 132 -8.52 -15.63 -43.90
C SER A 132 -9.21 -15.30 -45.22
N GLY A 133 -8.43 -15.03 -46.26
CA GLY A 133 -8.90 -14.83 -47.63
C GLY A 133 -7.84 -15.30 -48.62
N SER A 134 -8.19 -16.35 -49.36
CA SER A 134 -7.39 -17.03 -50.39
C SER A 134 -7.16 -16.14 -51.63
N GLY A 135 -6.02 -16.31 -52.31
CA GLY A 135 -5.75 -15.68 -53.61
C GLY A 135 -4.30 -15.86 -54.08
N SER A 136 -4.15 -16.58 -55.18
CA SER A 136 -2.95 -17.13 -55.80
C SER A 136 -2.15 -16.18 -56.71
N ASP A 137 -0.86 -16.56 -56.90
CA ASP A 137 0.01 -16.43 -58.08
C ASP A 137 0.43 -15.05 -58.66
N GLY A 138 1.75 -14.93 -58.89
CA GLY A 138 2.33 -13.92 -59.78
C GLY A 138 3.84 -13.71 -59.61
N ALA A 139 4.65 -14.45 -60.38
CA ALA A 139 6.10 -14.36 -60.46
C ALA A 139 6.61 -13.23 -61.40
N GLY A 140 7.89 -12.86 -61.26
CA GLY A 140 8.71 -12.15 -62.28
C GLY A 140 9.29 -10.82 -61.78
N SER A 141 10.52 -10.75 -61.29
CA SER A 141 11.82 -10.69 -62.00
C SER A 141 12.16 -9.33 -62.63
N GLY A 142 13.31 -8.78 -62.23
CA GLY A 142 14.23 -8.07 -63.13
C GLY A 142 14.50 -6.59 -62.84
N GLY A 143 15.79 -6.24 -62.78
CA GLY A 143 16.25 -4.92 -63.24
C GLY A 143 17.06 -4.09 -62.26
N SER A 144 18.37 -4.31 -62.22
CA SER A 144 19.36 -3.34 -61.75
C SER A 144 19.37 -2.08 -62.61
N ALA A 145 19.61 -0.89 -62.02
CA ALA A 145 20.56 0.10 -62.54
C ALA A 145 20.74 1.29 -61.58
N SER A 146 21.99 1.69 -61.51
CA SER A 146 22.65 2.82 -60.84
C SER A 146 22.14 4.22 -61.19
N GLY A 147 22.33 5.18 -60.27
CA GLY A 147 22.32 6.61 -60.58
C GLY A 147 22.54 7.50 -59.35
N SER A 148 23.76 7.98 -59.19
CA SER A 148 24.21 8.96 -58.17
C SER A 148 23.62 10.35 -58.39
N SER A 149 23.26 11.08 -57.33
CA SER A 149 23.84 12.42 -57.02
C SER A 149 23.11 13.14 -55.88
N GLY A 150 23.90 13.56 -54.88
CA GLY A 150 23.89 14.91 -54.27
C GLY A 150 22.64 15.43 -53.55
N GLY A 151 22.77 15.68 -52.25
CA GLY A 151 21.80 16.50 -51.51
C GLY A 151 21.99 16.48 -50.00
N SER A 152 22.95 17.27 -49.52
CA SER A 152 23.21 17.58 -48.11
C SER A 152 21.98 18.10 -47.36
N GLY A 153 21.77 17.58 -46.14
CA GLY A 153 20.77 18.08 -45.19
C GLY A 153 21.07 17.55 -43.78
N THR A 154 21.79 18.34 -43.01
CA THR A 154 22.08 18.16 -41.58
C THR A 154 20.83 18.20 -40.71
N SER A 155 20.67 17.23 -39.81
CA SER A 155 20.10 17.45 -38.48
C SER A 155 20.58 16.35 -37.53
N GLY A 156 21.17 16.78 -36.42
CA GLY A 156 21.82 15.93 -35.43
C GLY A 156 20.82 15.12 -34.59
N GLY A 157 21.14 13.85 -34.42
CA GLY A 157 20.58 12.97 -33.40
C GLY A 157 21.73 12.20 -32.78
N ASN A 158 22.35 12.77 -31.74
CA ASN A 158 23.41 12.10 -30.99
C ASN A 158 22.76 11.02 -30.11
N ALA A 159 22.62 9.81 -30.66
CA ALA A 159 22.31 8.60 -29.89
C ALA A 159 23.57 8.20 -29.11
N GLY A 160 23.72 8.76 -27.91
CA GLY A 160 24.74 8.34 -26.95
C GLY A 160 24.37 6.99 -26.35
N SER A 161 24.81 5.91 -26.99
CA SER A 161 24.93 4.61 -26.35
C SER A 161 26.04 4.70 -25.29
N GLY A 162 25.65 4.85 -24.03
CA GLY A 162 26.57 4.92 -22.89
C GLY A 162 26.52 3.63 -22.09
N SER A 163 27.27 2.63 -22.54
CA SER A 163 27.62 1.46 -21.73
C SER A 163 28.62 1.91 -20.66
N GLY A 164 28.10 2.35 -19.51
CA GLY A 164 28.90 2.75 -18.36
C GLY A 164 29.45 1.55 -17.61
N LYS A 165 30.61 1.04 -18.03
CA LYS A 165 31.56 0.40 -17.09
C LYS A 165 32.14 1.51 -16.22
N GLY A 166 31.50 1.77 -15.08
CA GLY A 166 32.00 2.67 -14.04
C GLY A 166 32.78 1.90 -12.98
N SER A 167 34.08 1.69 -13.22
CA SER A 167 35.06 1.55 -12.16
C SER A 167 35.34 2.96 -11.63
N GLY A 168 34.53 3.40 -10.67
CA GLY A 168 34.69 4.68 -9.98
C GLY A 168 34.47 4.48 -8.49
N SER A 169 35.51 4.72 -7.70
CA SER A 169 35.52 4.68 -6.25
C SER A 169 34.75 5.87 -5.68
N GLY A 170 33.42 5.81 -5.73
CA GLY A 170 32.51 6.74 -5.05
C GLY A 170 31.40 5.97 -4.35
N ASP A 171 31.06 6.37 -3.12
CA ASP A 171 29.97 5.82 -2.28
C ASP A 171 28.57 6.12 -2.85
N HIS A 172 28.31 5.69 -4.08
CA HIS A 172 27.00 5.84 -4.70
C HIS A 172 26.12 4.63 -4.40
N GLY A 173 24.81 4.86 -4.24
CA GLY A 173 23.82 3.80 -4.04
C GLY A 173 23.78 2.82 -5.21
N VAL A 174 23.39 1.56 -4.95
CA VAL A 174 23.28 0.54 -6.03
C VAL A 174 22.00 0.69 -6.85
N THR A 175 21.10 1.56 -6.40
CA THR A 175 19.89 1.96 -7.08
C THR A 175 20.04 3.33 -7.74
N ASN A 176 19.29 3.58 -8.81
CA ASN A 176 19.16 4.91 -9.40
C ASN A 176 17.68 5.33 -9.41
N PRO A 177 17.19 5.91 -8.30
CA PRO A 177 15.79 6.32 -8.17
C PRO A 177 15.33 7.23 -9.31
N ASN A 178 14.16 6.96 -9.87
CA ASN A 178 13.54 7.85 -10.83
C ASN A 178 13.12 9.15 -10.14
N GLY A 179 13.79 10.26 -10.48
CA GLY A 179 13.44 11.60 -10.03
C GLY A 179 12.28 12.25 -10.79
N GLY A 180 11.72 11.62 -11.83
CA GLY A 180 10.51 12.10 -12.50
C GLY A 180 9.26 11.32 -12.08
N PRO A 181 8.10 11.59 -12.72
CA PRO A 181 6.90 10.77 -12.54
C PRO A 181 7.20 9.29 -12.75
N SER A 182 6.60 8.44 -11.94
CA SER A 182 6.81 7.01 -12.01
C SER A 182 6.27 6.44 -13.32
N LYS A 183 6.97 5.43 -13.84
CA LYS A 183 6.66 4.80 -15.13
C LYS A 183 6.38 3.32 -14.95
N ASP A 184 5.49 2.80 -15.78
CA ASP A 184 5.32 1.36 -15.91
C ASP A 184 6.37 0.79 -16.87
N PRO A 185 6.82 -0.47 -16.67
CA PRO A 185 7.76 -1.11 -17.58
C PRO A 185 7.12 -1.26 -18.97
N ASP A 186 7.85 -0.90 -20.01
CA ASP A 186 7.39 -0.98 -21.40
C ASP A 186 7.42 -2.40 -21.99
N GLY A 187 8.01 -3.36 -21.25
CA GLY A 187 8.16 -4.77 -21.63
C GLY A 187 9.17 -5.03 -22.76
N ALA A 188 9.67 -3.99 -23.43
CA ALA A 188 10.63 -4.09 -24.52
C ALA A 188 12.08 -4.06 -24.03
N THR A 189 12.33 -3.34 -22.93
CA THR A 189 13.67 -3.19 -22.35
C THR A 189 13.74 -3.86 -20.98
N PRO A 190 14.57 -4.92 -20.80
CA PRO A 190 14.81 -5.48 -19.48
C PRO A 190 15.37 -4.42 -18.53
N VAL A 191 14.72 -4.26 -17.37
CA VAL A 191 15.20 -3.36 -16.32
C VAL A 191 16.43 -3.99 -15.68
N SER A 192 17.59 -3.32 -15.77
CA SER A 192 18.79 -3.72 -15.05
C SER A 192 18.58 -3.51 -13.56
N VAL A 193 18.78 -4.55 -12.76
CA VAL A 193 18.60 -4.52 -11.30
C VAL A 193 19.89 -4.96 -10.60
N PRO A 194 20.21 -4.40 -9.43
CA PRO A 194 21.33 -4.88 -8.63
C PRO A 194 21.06 -6.31 -8.14
N THR A 195 22.13 -7.06 -7.91
CA THR A 195 22.07 -8.38 -7.26
C THR A 195 21.75 -8.24 -5.77
N LYS A 196 21.28 -9.33 -5.14
CA LYS A 196 21.09 -9.38 -3.67
C LYS A 196 22.37 -8.93 -2.93
N ALA A 197 23.53 -9.42 -3.33
CA ALA A 197 24.81 -9.05 -2.70
C ALA A 197 25.12 -7.55 -2.80
N GLN A 198 24.83 -6.92 -3.94
CA GLN A 198 25.01 -5.48 -4.11
C GLN A 198 24.03 -4.68 -3.24
N ILE A 199 22.77 -5.11 -3.13
CA ILE A 199 21.78 -4.48 -2.27
C ILE A 199 22.20 -4.55 -0.79
N MET A 200 22.66 -5.73 -0.35
CA MET A 200 23.13 -5.97 1.01
C MET A 200 24.38 -5.15 1.37
N ALA A 201 25.20 -4.80 0.37
CA ALA A 201 26.44 -4.05 0.52
C ALA A 201 26.30 -2.55 0.19
N GLN A 202 25.08 -2.05 -0.03
CA GLN A 202 24.87 -0.64 -0.35
C GLN A 202 25.39 0.26 0.80
N PRO A 203 26.26 1.25 0.52
CA PRO A 203 26.82 2.11 1.56
C PRO A 203 25.83 3.16 2.06
N THR A 204 24.82 3.50 1.25
CA THR A 204 23.86 4.59 1.51
C THR A 204 22.53 4.07 2.04
N ARG A 205 21.82 4.90 2.81
CA ARG A 205 20.57 4.52 3.47
C ARG A 205 19.39 4.33 2.51
N TRP A 206 18.48 3.45 2.91
CA TRP A 206 17.20 3.21 2.26
C TRP A 206 16.16 4.22 2.73
N TYR A 207 15.59 4.97 1.79
CA TYR A 207 14.37 5.75 1.99
C TYR A 207 13.21 5.05 1.27
N GLY A 208 12.40 4.36 2.07
CA GLY A 208 11.17 3.71 1.67
C GLY A 208 9.93 4.53 1.98
N LEU A 209 8.88 4.29 1.20
CA LEU A 209 7.55 4.88 1.38
C LEU A 209 6.49 3.81 1.13
N TYR A 210 5.50 3.74 2.02
CA TYR A 210 4.21 3.09 1.77
C TYR A 210 3.17 4.17 1.49
N THR A 211 2.40 4.00 0.41
CA THR A 211 1.14 4.71 0.17
C THR A 211 0.05 3.70 -0.15
N ALA A 212 -1.21 4.14 -0.06
CA ALA A 212 -2.37 3.24 -0.08
C ALA A 212 -2.44 2.30 -1.29
N GLN A 213 -1.82 2.68 -2.40
CA GLN A 213 -1.82 1.89 -3.62
C GLN A 213 -0.41 1.65 -4.17
N SER A 214 0.68 1.93 -3.46
CA SER A 214 2.01 1.58 -3.97
C SER A 214 2.23 0.06 -3.97
N PRO A 215 2.94 -0.52 -4.96
CA PRO A 215 3.35 0.02 -6.25
C PRO A 215 2.29 -0.19 -7.36
N PHE A 216 1.02 -0.40 -7.01
CA PHE A 216 -0.10 -0.66 -7.93
C PHE A 216 -0.63 0.60 -8.63
N ASN A 217 -0.50 1.76 -7.99
CA ASN A 217 -0.76 3.08 -8.55
C ASN A 217 0.23 4.07 -7.94
N TRP A 218 0.85 4.88 -8.79
CA TRP A 218 1.89 5.81 -8.39
C TRP A 218 1.39 7.23 -8.07
N ALA A 219 0.11 7.56 -8.30
CA ALA A 219 -0.37 8.94 -8.20
C ALA A 219 -0.10 9.58 -6.82
N GLU A 220 -0.54 8.93 -5.74
CA GLU A 220 -0.29 9.41 -4.37
C GLU A 220 1.20 9.34 -4.01
N TYR A 221 1.89 8.31 -4.49
CA TYR A 221 3.32 8.12 -4.23
C TYR A 221 4.17 9.24 -4.84
N ASP A 222 3.89 9.59 -6.10
CA ASP A 222 4.56 10.65 -6.85
C ASP A 222 4.21 12.02 -6.28
N GLU A 223 2.96 12.24 -5.85
CA GLU A 223 2.54 13.47 -5.16
C GLU A 223 3.36 13.68 -3.87
N VAL A 224 3.45 12.67 -3.01
CA VAL A 224 4.24 12.75 -1.77
C VAL A 224 5.72 12.94 -2.10
N SER A 225 6.26 12.21 -3.08
CA SER A 225 7.66 12.34 -3.50
C SER A 225 7.96 13.75 -4.02
N GLN A 226 7.06 14.36 -4.78
CA GLN A 226 7.18 15.73 -5.27
C GLN A 226 7.14 16.76 -4.13
N GLN A 227 6.27 16.56 -3.15
CA GLN A 227 6.17 17.42 -1.96
C GLN A 227 7.42 17.33 -1.08
N VAL A 228 8.03 16.14 -0.97
CA VAL A 228 9.27 15.92 -0.22
C VAL A 228 10.50 16.44 -0.97
N GLY A 229 10.49 16.37 -2.31
CA GLY A 229 11.59 16.81 -3.18
C GLY A 229 12.71 15.79 -3.38
N LYS A 230 12.68 14.64 -2.68
CA LYS A 230 13.66 13.55 -2.82
C LYS A 230 13.00 12.26 -3.31
N ALA A 231 13.61 11.63 -4.31
CA ALA A 231 13.14 10.36 -4.82
C ALA A 231 13.51 9.23 -3.86
N THR A 232 12.53 8.43 -3.48
CA THR A 232 12.72 7.20 -2.70
C THR A 232 13.51 6.15 -3.47
N ASN A 233 14.34 5.37 -2.78
CA ASN A 233 15.05 4.21 -3.34
C ASN A 233 14.45 2.87 -2.89
N MET A 234 13.35 2.89 -2.12
CA MET A 234 12.59 1.72 -1.70
C MET A 234 11.08 2.01 -1.77
N VAL A 235 10.28 0.97 -2.01
CA VAL A 235 8.81 1.08 -2.01
C VAL A 235 8.18 -0.07 -1.24
N GLY A 236 7.33 0.28 -0.29
CA GLY A 236 6.61 -0.66 0.55
C GLY A 236 5.25 -1.04 -0.02
N PHE A 237 4.85 -2.30 0.19
CA PHE A 237 3.48 -2.77 -0.02
C PHE A 237 3.17 -4.02 0.82
N PHE A 238 1.88 -4.35 0.93
CA PHE A 238 1.38 -5.51 1.65
C PHE A 238 0.83 -6.57 0.67
N GLN A 239 0.99 -7.84 1.01
CA GLN A 239 0.42 -8.96 0.28
C GLN A 239 -0.09 -10.03 1.25
N GLY A 240 -1.26 -10.60 0.96
CA GLY A 240 -1.78 -11.75 1.71
C GLY A 240 -1.33 -13.10 1.17
N PHE A 241 -1.41 -14.12 2.01
CA PHE A 241 -1.09 -15.53 1.72
C PHE A 241 -2.13 -16.26 0.85
N ASP A 242 -3.10 -15.53 0.28
CA ASP A 242 -4.08 -16.02 -0.70
C ASP A 242 -3.81 -15.51 -2.12
N GLN A 243 -2.72 -14.79 -2.33
CA GLN A 243 -2.37 -14.14 -3.59
C GLN A 243 -1.11 -14.77 -4.21
N ASP A 244 -1.10 -14.93 -5.53
CA ASP A 244 0.08 -15.36 -6.29
C ASP A 244 1.20 -14.30 -6.24
N PHE A 245 2.44 -14.72 -6.48
CA PHE A 245 3.58 -13.79 -6.57
C PHE A 245 3.31 -12.67 -7.59
N ASN A 246 3.38 -11.42 -7.14
CA ASN A 246 3.10 -10.27 -7.98
C ASN A 246 4.37 -9.76 -8.68
N ALA A 247 4.75 -10.44 -9.77
CA ALA A 247 5.90 -10.05 -10.59
C ALA A 247 5.80 -8.61 -11.09
N SER A 248 4.59 -8.13 -11.40
CA SER A 248 4.39 -6.77 -11.89
C SER A 248 4.68 -5.70 -10.83
N ALA A 249 4.35 -5.94 -9.56
CA ALA A 249 4.73 -5.06 -8.46
C ALA A 249 6.25 -4.91 -8.38
N VAL A 250 7.00 -6.02 -8.42
CA VAL A 250 8.46 -6.02 -8.38
C VAL A 250 9.06 -5.31 -9.60
N GLN A 251 8.57 -5.62 -10.80
CA GLN A 251 9.05 -5.01 -12.05
C GLN A 251 8.79 -3.50 -12.10
N ARG A 252 7.63 -3.05 -11.65
CA ARG A 252 7.28 -1.61 -11.61
C ARG A 252 8.11 -0.85 -10.59
N SER A 253 8.42 -1.45 -9.44
CA SER A 253 9.34 -0.86 -8.46
C SER A 253 10.72 -0.66 -9.08
N TRP A 254 11.27 -1.70 -9.71
CA TRP A 254 12.58 -1.62 -10.34
C TRP A 254 12.63 -0.72 -11.57
N ALA A 255 11.55 -0.63 -12.36
CA ALA A 255 11.45 0.32 -13.47
C ALA A 255 11.61 1.78 -13.02
N ASN A 256 11.40 2.05 -11.73
CA ASN A 256 11.59 3.35 -11.09
C ASN A 256 12.82 3.40 -10.17
N GLY A 257 13.70 2.40 -10.23
CA GLY A 257 14.93 2.35 -9.44
C GLY A 257 14.69 2.15 -7.94
N ARG A 258 13.57 1.53 -7.54
CA ARG A 258 13.20 1.33 -6.14
C ARG A 258 13.25 -0.15 -5.76
N LEU A 259 13.91 -0.47 -4.65
CA LEU A 259 13.87 -1.80 -4.03
C LEU A 259 12.47 -2.08 -3.48
N PRO A 260 11.74 -3.11 -3.96
CA PRO A 260 10.47 -3.48 -3.36
C PRO A 260 10.66 -4.12 -1.98
N LEU A 261 9.93 -3.60 -0.99
CA LEU A 261 9.74 -4.16 0.34
C LEU A 261 8.30 -4.67 0.47
N MET A 262 8.14 -5.99 0.41
CA MET A 262 6.84 -6.62 0.59
C MET A 262 6.68 -7.08 2.02
N THR A 263 5.63 -6.59 2.68
CA THR A 263 5.13 -7.21 3.90
C THR A 263 4.20 -8.34 3.51
N TRP A 264 4.58 -9.56 3.84
CA TRP A 264 3.84 -10.75 3.44
C TRP A 264 3.20 -11.39 4.67
N GLU A 265 1.88 -11.48 4.65
CA GLU A 265 1.09 -11.86 5.82
C GLU A 265 0.48 -13.24 5.61
N THR A 266 0.71 -14.17 6.55
CA THR A 266 0.10 -15.51 6.61
C THR A 266 -1.38 -15.45 6.97
N ALA A 267 -2.13 -14.68 6.21
CA ALA A 267 -3.58 -14.58 6.23
C ALA A 267 -4.07 -14.14 4.85
N PRO A 268 -5.35 -14.34 4.49
CA PRO A 268 -5.91 -13.74 3.29
C PRO A 268 -5.80 -12.22 3.32
N ALA A 269 -5.57 -11.57 2.16
CA ALA A 269 -5.32 -10.13 2.06
C ALA A 269 -6.47 -9.23 2.55
N LYS A 270 -7.68 -9.79 2.73
CA LYS A 270 -8.85 -9.08 3.27
C LYS A 270 -9.06 -9.29 4.76
N THR A 271 -8.12 -9.94 5.43
CA THR A 271 -8.14 -10.12 6.88
C THR A 271 -7.97 -8.76 7.55
N GLY A 272 -8.74 -8.52 8.62
CA GLY A 272 -8.60 -7.27 9.40
C GLY A 272 -7.25 -7.20 10.11
N ASN A 273 -6.80 -5.97 10.39
CA ASN A 273 -5.50 -5.69 11.03
C ASN A 273 -5.45 -5.99 12.54
N ASP A 274 -6.44 -6.70 13.07
CA ASP A 274 -6.57 -7.14 14.47
C ASP A 274 -7.13 -8.57 14.60
N ALA A 275 -7.17 -9.31 13.48
CA ALA A 275 -7.66 -10.68 13.45
C ALA A 275 -6.65 -11.64 14.09
N LYS A 276 -6.86 -11.89 15.39
CA LYS A 276 -5.99 -12.77 16.18
C LYS A 276 -6.01 -14.22 15.73
N TYR A 277 -7.07 -14.70 15.09
CA TYR A 277 -7.13 -16.08 14.59
C TYR A 277 -7.84 -16.14 13.25
N VAL A 278 -7.20 -16.84 12.31
CA VAL A 278 -7.70 -17.09 10.96
C VAL A 278 -7.70 -18.61 10.71
N PRO A 279 -8.87 -19.25 10.61
CA PRO A 279 -8.95 -20.68 10.39
C PRO A 279 -8.18 -21.15 9.16
N GLY A 280 -7.30 -22.13 9.35
CA GLY A 280 -6.50 -22.72 8.26
C GLY A 280 -5.24 -21.95 7.89
N TYR A 281 -4.85 -20.94 8.68
CA TYR A 281 -3.64 -20.14 8.50
C TYR A 281 -2.77 -20.08 9.77
N THR A 282 -2.92 -21.02 10.71
CA THR A 282 -2.07 -21.06 11.90
C THR A 282 -0.63 -21.40 11.53
N ASN A 283 0.34 -21.10 12.40
CA ASN A 283 1.74 -21.48 12.19
C ASN A 283 1.88 -23.00 11.95
N GLU A 284 1.07 -23.82 12.63
CA GLU A 284 1.01 -25.27 12.40
C GLU A 284 0.49 -25.64 11.01
N ASP A 285 -0.52 -24.94 10.48
CA ASP A 285 -1.03 -25.17 9.12
C ASP A 285 0.08 -24.98 8.07
N ILE A 286 0.97 -24.00 8.27
CA ILE A 286 2.09 -23.72 7.37
C ILE A 286 3.18 -24.78 7.55
N VAL A 287 3.63 -25.02 8.79
CA VAL A 287 4.73 -25.98 9.10
C VAL A 287 4.37 -27.42 8.71
N THR A 288 3.11 -27.81 8.80
CA THR A 288 2.66 -29.15 8.38
C THR A 288 2.54 -29.32 6.86
N GLY A 289 2.91 -28.29 6.10
CA GLY A 289 3.03 -28.34 4.65
C GLY A 289 1.72 -28.10 3.88
N LYS A 290 0.64 -27.65 4.53
CA LYS A 290 -0.64 -27.37 3.83
C LYS A 290 -0.49 -26.30 2.76
N PHE A 291 0.50 -25.42 2.91
CA PHE A 291 0.82 -24.34 1.97
C PHE A 291 1.99 -24.66 1.03
N ASP A 292 2.63 -25.83 1.09
CA ASP A 292 3.85 -26.11 0.34
C ASP A 292 3.68 -26.03 -1.18
N ALA A 293 2.52 -26.44 -1.68
CA ALA A 293 2.20 -26.31 -3.10
C ALA A 293 2.10 -24.83 -3.53
N TYR A 294 1.48 -24.00 -2.68
CA TYR A 294 1.41 -22.55 -2.87
C TYR A 294 2.80 -21.91 -2.78
N LEU A 295 3.55 -22.18 -1.72
CA LEU A 295 4.91 -21.66 -1.50
C LEU A 295 5.87 -22.07 -2.61
N THR A 296 5.79 -23.33 -3.07
CA THR A 296 6.60 -23.81 -4.20
C THR A 296 6.27 -23.06 -5.49
N LYS A 297 4.97 -22.86 -5.79
CA LYS A 297 4.54 -22.07 -6.96
C LYS A 297 5.05 -20.63 -6.84
N TYR A 298 4.92 -20.04 -5.66
CA TYR A 298 5.35 -18.68 -5.36
C TYR A 298 6.87 -18.52 -5.53
N ALA A 299 7.65 -19.37 -4.89
CA ALA A 299 9.12 -19.36 -4.95
C ALA A 299 9.63 -19.54 -6.38
N LYS A 300 9.04 -20.46 -7.17
CA LYS A 300 9.39 -20.63 -8.59
C LYS A 300 9.08 -19.39 -9.42
N ALA A 301 7.93 -18.75 -9.19
CA ALA A 301 7.57 -17.52 -9.89
C ALA A 301 8.51 -16.36 -9.54
N LEU A 302 8.89 -16.23 -8.27
CA LEU A 302 9.87 -15.24 -7.82
C LEU A 302 11.24 -15.50 -8.43
N ALA A 303 11.74 -16.74 -8.39
CA ALA A 303 13.01 -17.13 -9.01
C ALA A 303 13.01 -16.87 -10.54
N ALA A 304 11.89 -17.10 -11.22
CA ALA A 304 11.74 -16.81 -12.64
C ALA A 304 11.75 -15.30 -12.96
N ASN A 305 11.33 -14.45 -12.01
CA ASN A 305 11.35 -13.00 -12.18
C ASN A 305 12.78 -12.42 -12.14
N LYS A 306 13.71 -13.08 -11.45
CA LYS A 306 15.14 -12.73 -11.38
C LYS A 306 15.47 -11.31 -10.90
N GLN A 307 14.53 -10.66 -10.22
CA GLN A 307 14.73 -9.34 -9.65
C GLN A 307 14.61 -9.41 -8.13
N PRO A 308 15.62 -8.93 -7.38
CA PRO A 308 15.58 -9.02 -5.93
C PRO A 308 14.45 -8.21 -5.30
N MET A 309 14.01 -8.65 -4.13
CA MET A 309 13.08 -7.93 -3.28
C MET A 309 13.34 -8.23 -1.80
N VAL A 310 12.83 -7.37 -0.92
CA VAL A 310 12.79 -7.63 0.51
C VAL A 310 11.45 -8.27 0.85
N ILE A 311 11.48 -9.37 1.61
CA ILE A 311 10.28 -9.99 2.19
C ILE A 311 10.35 -9.80 3.70
N ARG A 312 9.35 -9.05 4.21
CA ARG A 312 9.07 -8.88 5.63
C ARG A 312 7.90 -9.77 5.99
N LEU A 313 8.19 -11.06 6.14
CA LEU A 313 7.22 -12.11 6.45
C LEU A 313 6.70 -11.92 7.88
N ASP A 314 5.38 -11.92 8.06
CA ASP A 314 4.74 -12.01 9.38
C ASP A 314 5.37 -11.08 10.43
N HIS A 315 5.43 -9.80 10.06
CA HIS A 315 5.94 -8.71 10.86
C HIS A 315 5.24 -8.57 12.23
N GLU A 316 5.89 -7.89 13.17
CA GLU A 316 5.32 -7.59 14.50
C GLU A 316 4.87 -8.82 15.30
N MET A 317 5.49 -9.96 15.02
CA MET A 317 5.19 -11.25 15.64
C MET A 317 5.22 -11.23 17.17
N ASN A 318 6.07 -10.37 17.76
CA ASN A 318 6.22 -10.19 19.19
C ASN A 318 4.99 -9.53 19.85
N GLY A 319 4.08 -8.96 19.07
CA GLY A 319 2.77 -8.49 19.52
C GLY A 319 1.76 -9.61 19.75
N SER A 320 0.48 -9.23 19.86
CA SER A 320 -0.62 -10.17 20.09
C SER A 320 -1.88 -9.86 19.28
N TRP A 321 -1.76 -9.07 18.23
CA TRP A 321 -2.87 -8.60 17.39
C TRP A 321 -3.01 -9.38 16.07
N TYR A 322 -1.94 -10.01 15.60
CA TYR A 322 -1.95 -10.77 14.35
C TYR A 322 -2.08 -12.28 14.56
N ASN A 323 -2.54 -12.95 13.49
CA ASN A 323 -2.78 -14.39 13.43
C ASN A 323 -1.51 -15.23 13.60
N TRP A 324 -0.35 -14.73 13.19
CA TRP A 324 0.94 -15.45 13.25
C TRP A 324 1.68 -15.28 14.59
N SER A 325 1.25 -14.34 15.44
CA SER A 325 1.79 -14.20 16.80
C SER A 325 1.57 -15.50 17.60
N GLU A 326 2.43 -15.75 18.58
CA GLU A 326 2.27 -16.90 19.47
C GLU A 326 1.29 -16.59 20.60
N GLY A 327 0.42 -17.54 20.95
CA GLY A 327 -0.53 -17.34 22.02
C GLY A 327 -1.83 -18.12 21.87
N THR A 328 -2.57 -18.23 22.98
CA THR A 328 -3.84 -18.95 23.04
C THR A 328 -4.91 -18.34 22.12
N ALA A 329 -4.93 -17.01 21.97
CA ALA A 329 -5.92 -16.35 21.11
C ALA A 329 -5.66 -16.61 19.61
N GLN A 330 -4.40 -16.86 19.25
CA GLN A 330 -3.93 -17.17 17.91
C GLN A 330 -3.98 -18.66 17.60
N GLN A 331 -4.03 -19.51 18.63
CA GLN A 331 -3.85 -20.96 18.52
C GLN A 331 -2.47 -21.35 17.96
N ASN A 332 -1.46 -20.53 18.26
CA ASN A 332 -0.08 -20.78 17.90
C ASN A 332 0.74 -21.10 19.15
N ALA A 333 1.45 -22.23 19.13
CA ALA A 333 2.30 -22.67 20.22
C ALA A 333 3.57 -21.81 20.35
N ALA A 334 4.21 -21.86 21.52
CA ALA A 334 5.52 -21.25 21.71
C ALA A 334 6.56 -21.86 20.74
N GLY A 335 7.37 -21.02 20.09
CA GLY A 335 8.33 -21.39 19.06
C GLY A 335 7.73 -21.73 17.68
N SER A 336 6.41 -21.72 17.54
CA SER A 336 5.76 -22.02 16.25
C SER A 336 6.00 -20.94 15.20
N TYR A 337 6.21 -19.69 15.61
CA TYR A 337 6.54 -18.60 14.68
C TYR A 337 7.89 -18.86 14.00
N VAL A 338 8.90 -19.21 14.79
CA VAL A 338 10.24 -19.54 14.28
C VAL A 338 10.19 -20.73 13.33
N ALA A 339 9.47 -21.79 13.71
CA ALA A 339 9.31 -22.97 12.84
C ALA A 339 8.61 -22.62 11.51
N MET A 340 7.58 -21.77 11.54
CA MET A 340 6.88 -21.29 10.35
C MET A 340 7.82 -20.48 9.45
N TRP A 341 8.56 -19.52 10.00
CA TRP A 341 9.51 -18.72 9.25
C TRP A 341 10.55 -19.59 8.54
N GLN A 342 11.18 -20.50 9.29
CA GLN A 342 12.21 -21.39 8.78
C GLN A 342 11.67 -22.29 7.66
N HIS A 343 10.45 -22.82 7.83
CA HIS A 343 9.78 -23.64 6.82
C HIS A 343 9.56 -22.87 5.50
N VAL A 344 9.01 -21.65 5.58
CA VAL A 344 8.80 -20.81 4.38
C VAL A 344 10.14 -20.50 3.69
N HIS A 345 11.15 -20.12 4.47
CA HIS A 345 12.50 -19.87 3.95
C HIS A 345 13.10 -21.11 3.25
N ASP A 346 12.96 -22.29 3.84
CA ASP A 346 13.53 -23.52 3.30
C ASP A 346 12.84 -23.97 2.01
N VAL A 347 11.52 -23.77 1.90
CA VAL A 347 10.81 -23.96 0.63
C VAL A 347 11.33 -23.00 -0.43
N PHE A 348 11.60 -21.74 -0.08
CA PHE A 348 12.17 -20.76 -1.01
C PHE A 348 13.60 -21.12 -1.41
N GLN A 349 14.43 -21.57 -0.46
CA GLN A 349 15.79 -22.05 -0.70
C GLN A 349 15.79 -23.23 -1.68
N ALA A 350 14.96 -24.24 -1.43
CA ALA A 350 14.85 -25.45 -2.24
C ALA A 350 14.42 -25.17 -3.69
N ASN A 351 13.71 -24.06 -3.92
CA ASN A 351 13.25 -23.63 -5.24
C ASN A 351 14.12 -22.52 -5.85
N GLY A 352 15.27 -22.20 -5.25
CA GLY A 352 16.22 -21.21 -5.77
C GLY A 352 15.76 -19.76 -5.67
N ALA A 353 14.74 -19.45 -4.87
CA ALA A 353 14.20 -18.10 -4.72
C ALA A 353 15.07 -17.22 -3.82
N ASN A 354 15.76 -17.79 -2.82
CA ASN A 354 16.55 -17.06 -1.84
C ASN A 354 17.69 -16.21 -2.43
N GLN A 355 18.16 -16.51 -3.65
CA GLN A 355 19.12 -15.68 -4.36
C GLN A 355 18.56 -14.28 -4.74
N TYR A 356 17.24 -14.12 -4.70
CA TYR A 356 16.50 -12.90 -5.01
C TYR A 356 15.67 -12.38 -3.83
N VAL A 357 15.76 -13.00 -2.65
CA VAL A 357 15.01 -12.55 -1.47
C VAL A 357 15.96 -12.08 -0.40
N ILE A 358 15.72 -10.88 0.12
CA ILE A 358 16.30 -10.37 1.37
C ILE A 358 15.27 -10.58 2.46
N TRP A 359 15.56 -11.49 3.39
CA TRP A 359 14.68 -11.84 4.50
C TRP A 359 14.80 -10.81 5.62
N ASN A 360 13.73 -10.04 5.86
CA ASN A 360 13.68 -8.97 6.85
C ASN A 360 12.82 -9.35 8.06
N TRP A 361 13.46 -9.77 9.16
CA TRP A 361 12.76 -10.11 10.41
C TRP A 361 12.50 -8.86 11.23
N ALA A 362 11.23 -8.44 11.35
CA ALA A 362 10.86 -7.12 11.85
C ALA A 362 9.82 -7.15 12.98
N PRO A 363 10.23 -7.19 14.26
CA PRO A 363 9.34 -7.00 15.41
C PRO A 363 8.75 -5.59 15.53
N SER A 364 7.67 -5.44 16.31
CA SER A 364 7.17 -4.15 16.75
C SER A 364 7.98 -3.62 17.94
N ARG A 365 7.94 -2.30 18.19
CA ARG A 365 8.60 -1.71 19.35
C ARG A 365 8.14 -2.35 20.66
N ILE A 366 9.11 -2.79 21.45
CA ILE A 366 8.86 -3.72 22.57
C ILE A 366 8.04 -3.09 23.70
N ASP A 367 8.13 -1.77 23.87
CA ASP A 367 7.55 -1.05 25.01
C ASP A 367 6.06 -0.68 24.84
N LYS A 368 5.43 -1.11 23.72
CA LYS A 368 4.01 -0.87 23.41
C LYS A 368 3.19 -2.13 23.18
N LEU A 369 3.67 -3.27 23.69
CA LEU A 369 3.01 -4.57 23.49
C LEU A 369 1.91 -4.88 24.52
N GLY A 370 1.66 -3.98 25.48
CA GLY A 370 0.59 -4.13 26.48
C GLY A 370 0.86 -5.15 27.59
N ASN A 371 1.98 -5.88 27.54
CA ASN A 371 2.40 -6.83 28.57
C ASN A 371 3.92 -6.71 28.84
N PRO A 372 4.37 -6.45 30.08
CA PRO A 372 5.79 -6.35 30.43
C PRO A 372 6.62 -7.60 30.13
N LYS A 373 6.00 -8.79 30.04
CA LYS A 373 6.68 -10.01 29.59
C LYS A 373 7.25 -9.84 28.19
N TYR A 374 6.50 -9.20 27.29
CA TYR A 374 6.89 -9.06 25.89
C TYR A 374 8.00 -8.04 25.67
N MET A 375 8.31 -7.24 26.70
CA MET A 375 9.44 -6.31 26.71
C MET A 375 10.77 -6.98 27.02
N GLN A 376 10.78 -8.24 27.46
CA GLN A 376 12.01 -8.91 27.88
C GLN A 376 12.81 -9.39 26.67
N LEU A 377 14.12 -9.28 26.79
CA LEU A 377 15.07 -9.75 25.77
C LEU A 377 14.86 -11.21 25.40
N ASP A 378 14.66 -12.09 26.41
CA ASP A 378 14.47 -13.53 26.15
C ASP A 378 13.20 -13.79 25.34
N TYR A 379 12.14 -13.03 25.56
CA TYR A 379 10.91 -13.16 24.76
C TYR A 379 11.15 -12.77 23.30
N LEU A 380 11.83 -11.64 23.05
CA LEU A 380 12.12 -11.25 21.67
C LEU A 380 13.10 -12.22 21.00
N ARG A 381 14.07 -12.76 21.76
CA ARG A 381 15.03 -13.77 21.31
C ARG A 381 14.34 -15.08 20.93
N GLU A 382 13.29 -15.48 21.63
CA GLU A 382 12.46 -16.66 21.29
C GLU A 382 11.76 -16.52 19.93
N CYS A 383 11.49 -15.29 19.46
CA CYS A 383 10.92 -15.03 18.15
C CYS A 383 11.96 -14.97 17.01
N TYR A 384 13.26 -15.03 17.31
CA TYR A 384 14.32 -14.87 16.29
C TYR A 384 14.54 -16.18 15.50
N PRO A 385 14.40 -16.18 14.16
CA PRO A 385 14.51 -17.39 13.35
C PRO A 385 15.91 -17.99 13.22
N GLN A 386 16.91 -17.43 13.92
CA GLN A 386 18.35 -17.66 13.74
C GLN A 386 18.97 -16.87 12.57
N SER A 387 20.29 -16.70 12.64
CA SER A 387 21.05 -15.79 11.78
C SER A 387 21.08 -16.21 10.31
N GLU A 388 21.06 -17.51 10.04
CA GLU A 388 21.08 -18.07 8.69
C GLU A 388 19.75 -17.89 7.93
N TYR A 389 18.66 -17.56 8.62
CA TYR A 389 17.33 -17.35 8.06
C TYR A 389 16.95 -15.87 7.90
N VAL A 390 17.87 -14.96 8.25
CA VAL A 390 17.63 -13.50 8.30
C VAL A 390 18.76 -12.77 7.60
N ASP A 391 18.44 -11.95 6.61
CA ASP A 391 19.41 -11.08 5.95
C ASP A 391 19.49 -9.71 6.65
N TRP A 392 18.33 -9.10 6.91
CA TRP A 392 18.20 -7.85 7.65
C TRP A 392 17.32 -8.04 8.87
N VAL A 393 17.70 -7.39 9.97
CA VAL A 393 16.77 -7.19 11.07
C VAL A 393 15.97 -5.92 10.79
N GLY A 394 14.71 -5.90 11.20
CA GLY A 394 13.83 -4.76 11.05
C GLY A 394 13.18 -4.36 12.35
N MET A 395 12.40 -3.29 12.31
CA MET A 395 11.35 -3.07 13.30
C MET A 395 10.24 -2.16 12.78
N SER A 396 9.04 -2.34 13.33
CA SER A 396 7.96 -1.36 13.25
C SER A 396 8.00 -0.41 14.45
N GLY A 397 7.88 0.90 14.22
CA GLY A 397 7.93 1.89 15.29
C GLY A 397 7.06 3.11 15.01
N TYR A 398 6.10 3.38 15.89
CA TYR A 398 5.15 4.47 15.75
C TYR A 398 5.14 5.41 16.95
N TYR A 399 5.03 6.71 16.69
CA TYR A 399 4.78 7.74 17.70
C TYR A 399 3.29 8.13 17.72
N ARG A 400 2.57 7.71 18.77
CA ARG A 400 1.10 7.70 18.77
C ARG A 400 0.43 8.68 19.73
N THR A 401 1.14 9.20 20.73
CA THR A 401 0.53 9.98 21.81
C THR A 401 1.42 11.14 22.24
N ALA A 402 0.82 12.27 22.61
CA ALA A 402 1.53 13.44 23.15
C ALA A 402 2.04 13.24 24.59
N SER A 403 1.71 12.11 25.23
CA SER A 403 2.24 11.74 26.55
C SER A 403 3.65 11.15 26.49
N GLU A 404 4.16 10.88 25.29
CA GLU A 404 5.53 10.42 25.06
C GLU A 404 6.40 11.58 24.60
N ASP A 405 7.68 11.53 24.96
CA ASP A 405 8.64 12.45 24.37
C ASP A 405 8.76 12.13 22.86
N PRO A 406 8.62 13.12 21.96
CA PRO A 406 8.64 12.93 20.52
C PRO A 406 10.09 12.75 20.04
N THR A 407 10.75 11.67 20.45
CA THR A 407 12.16 11.41 20.14
C THR A 407 12.39 10.05 19.48
N PHE A 408 13.48 9.95 18.72
CA PHE A 408 13.99 8.70 18.18
C PHE A 408 14.20 7.66 19.28
N ASP A 409 14.92 8.03 20.35
CA ASP A 409 15.26 7.09 21.43
C ASP A 409 14.02 6.55 22.14
N THR A 410 13.01 7.40 22.39
CA THR A 410 11.73 6.97 22.96
C THR A 410 11.04 5.92 22.08
N THR A 411 11.14 6.03 20.76
CA THR A 411 10.44 5.11 19.83
C THR A 411 11.24 3.85 19.54
N PHE A 412 12.56 3.99 19.38
CA PHE A 412 13.42 2.95 18.81
C PHE A 412 14.46 2.41 19.79
N GLY A 413 15.00 3.23 20.70
CA GLY A 413 16.22 2.95 21.46
C GLY A 413 16.19 1.62 22.22
N LYS A 414 15.12 1.35 22.97
CA LYS A 414 14.96 0.08 23.71
C LYS A 414 14.90 -1.14 22.80
N THR A 415 14.25 -1.01 21.65
CA THR A 415 14.13 -2.12 20.70
C THR A 415 15.45 -2.34 19.99
N LEU A 416 16.10 -1.27 19.49
CA LEU A 416 17.42 -1.33 18.86
C LEU A 416 18.46 -2.00 19.78
N ALA A 417 18.45 -1.69 21.08
CA ALA A 417 19.33 -2.34 22.04
C ALA A 417 19.16 -3.87 22.08
N GLN A 418 17.92 -4.38 22.08
CA GLN A 418 17.68 -5.82 22.03
C GLN A 418 18.02 -6.44 20.69
N LEU A 419 17.72 -5.74 19.57
CA LEU A 419 18.04 -6.23 18.23
C LEU A 419 19.56 -6.42 18.05
N ARG A 420 20.36 -5.46 18.54
CA ARG A 420 21.83 -5.53 18.53
C ARG A 420 22.38 -6.67 19.37
N GLU A 421 21.69 -7.06 20.45
CA GLU A 421 22.07 -8.23 21.24
C GLU A 421 21.67 -9.56 20.60
N ILE A 422 20.48 -9.62 19.99
CA ILE A 422 19.94 -10.84 19.36
C ILE A 422 20.67 -11.15 18.05
N ALA A 423 21.01 -10.13 17.28
CA ALA A 423 21.52 -10.25 15.92
C ALA A 423 22.65 -9.24 15.65
N PRO A 424 23.78 -9.34 16.38
CA PRO A 424 24.85 -8.33 16.38
C PRO A 424 25.48 -8.08 14.99
N ASP A 425 25.44 -9.07 14.10
CA ASP A 425 26.05 -8.98 12.77
C ASP A 425 25.07 -8.49 11.67
N LYS A 426 23.82 -8.17 12.04
CA LYS A 426 22.77 -7.81 11.07
C LYS A 426 22.56 -6.30 11.04
N LYS A 427 22.43 -5.76 9.83
CA LYS A 427 21.97 -4.38 9.63
C LYS A 427 20.48 -4.25 9.95
N ILE A 428 20.08 -3.06 10.41
CA ILE A 428 18.75 -2.78 10.93
C ILE A 428 17.99 -1.84 9.99
N LEU A 429 16.85 -2.27 9.47
CA LEU A 429 15.93 -1.41 8.71
C LEU A 429 14.76 -1.00 9.60
N LEU A 430 14.48 0.29 9.76
CA LEU A 430 13.22 0.74 10.38
C LEU A 430 12.08 0.49 9.37
N SER A 431 11.59 -0.74 9.35
CA SER A 431 10.90 -1.35 8.20
C SER A 431 9.48 -0.81 8.00
N GLU A 432 8.93 -0.22 9.05
CA GLU A 432 7.68 0.52 9.00
C GLU A 432 7.68 1.56 10.13
N VAL A 433 7.63 2.85 9.77
CA VAL A 433 7.63 3.93 10.76
C VAL A 433 6.58 4.99 10.46
N GLY A 434 6.09 5.66 11.50
CA GLY A 434 5.18 6.78 11.33
C GLY A 434 4.91 7.54 12.62
N ALA A 435 4.49 8.79 12.48
CA ALA A 435 4.06 9.63 13.58
C ALA A 435 2.71 10.29 13.29
N THR A 436 1.82 10.32 14.27
CA THR A 436 0.48 10.90 14.12
C THR A 436 0.52 12.33 14.64
N GLU A 437 -0.37 13.15 14.14
CA GLU A 437 -0.53 14.51 14.65
C GLU A 437 -1.06 14.44 16.09
N THR A 438 -0.17 14.70 17.05
CA THR A 438 -0.50 14.80 18.46
C THR A 438 -0.07 16.16 19.01
N GLY A 439 -0.72 16.58 20.11
CA GLY A 439 -0.56 17.91 20.69
C GLY A 439 -1.73 18.84 20.36
N THR A 440 -1.82 19.96 21.07
CA THR A 440 -3.00 20.85 21.07
C THR A 440 -2.88 22.06 20.13
N SER A 441 -1.73 22.26 19.46
CA SER A 441 -1.48 23.42 18.58
C SER A 441 -0.37 23.16 17.54
N VAL A 442 -0.43 23.89 16.42
CA VAL A 442 0.59 23.87 15.37
C VAL A 442 1.96 24.32 15.87
N THR A 443 1.99 25.30 16.78
CA THR A 443 3.21 25.85 17.37
C THR A 443 3.97 24.88 18.29
N ASN A 444 3.41 23.70 18.58
CA ASN A 444 4.03 22.64 19.35
C ASN A 444 3.81 21.26 18.69
N GLY A 445 3.94 21.21 17.36
CA GLY A 445 3.76 20.00 16.55
C GLY A 445 4.66 18.87 17.01
N GLN A 446 4.08 17.88 17.70
CA GLN A 446 4.85 16.75 18.24
C GLN A 446 5.39 15.85 17.12
N LYS A 447 4.63 15.70 16.03
CA LYS A 447 5.07 14.96 14.85
C LYS A 447 6.30 15.61 14.20
N ALA A 448 6.29 16.92 13.99
CA ALA A 448 7.45 17.64 13.45
C ALA A 448 8.70 17.45 14.33
N LYS A 449 8.56 17.56 15.66
CA LYS A 449 9.65 17.27 16.61
C LYS A 449 10.16 15.83 16.52
N TRP A 450 9.25 14.87 16.42
CA TRP A 450 9.60 13.46 16.26
C TRP A 450 10.33 13.21 14.94
N ILE A 451 9.91 13.85 13.85
CA ILE A 451 10.60 13.75 12.55
C ILE A 451 12.00 14.35 12.64
N THR A 452 12.17 15.54 13.22
CA THR A 452 13.50 16.12 13.44
C THR A 452 14.38 15.16 14.25
N SER A 453 13.86 14.61 15.35
CA SER A 453 14.60 13.69 16.19
C SER A 453 14.91 12.36 15.50
N LEU A 454 14.04 11.87 14.59
CA LEU A 454 14.33 10.70 13.75
C LEU A 454 15.62 10.93 12.97
N PHE A 455 15.75 12.07 12.28
CA PHE A 455 16.96 12.38 11.52
C PHE A 455 18.18 12.67 12.40
N ASP A 456 17.99 13.25 13.60
CA ASP A 456 19.07 13.35 14.60
C ASP A 456 19.59 11.97 15.01
N GLY A 457 18.69 11.01 15.26
CA GLY A 457 19.05 9.64 15.57
C GLY A 457 19.76 8.93 14.42
N LEU A 458 19.35 9.18 13.17
CA LEU A 458 20.03 8.63 11.99
C LEU A 458 21.41 9.26 11.76
N ALA A 459 21.63 10.51 12.15
CA ALA A 459 22.94 11.17 12.05
C ALA A 459 23.91 10.76 13.17
N ASP A 460 23.41 10.18 14.26
CA ASP A 460 24.24 9.69 15.36
C ASP A 460 25.04 8.46 14.91
N PRO A 461 26.39 8.49 14.99
CA PRO A 461 27.23 7.33 14.66
C PRO A 461 26.92 6.07 15.47
N ALA A 462 26.26 6.19 16.63
CA ALA A 462 25.77 5.03 17.39
C ALA A 462 24.67 4.24 16.66
N ASN A 463 24.15 4.75 15.54
CA ASN A 463 23.12 4.14 14.69
C ASN A 463 23.60 3.98 13.23
N ASP A 464 24.88 3.71 13.02
CA ASP A 464 25.49 3.37 11.72
C ASP A 464 25.08 1.98 11.19
N ASP A 465 24.55 1.13 12.06
CA ASP A 465 23.94 -0.16 11.75
C ASP A 465 22.50 -0.02 11.24
N VAL A 466 21.85 1.13 11.46
CA VAL A 466 20.52 1.44 10.93
C VAL A 466 20.65 1.86 9.47
N ILE A 467 20.23 1.01 8.54
CA ILE A 467 20.42 1.23 7.09
C ILE A 467 19.30 2.05 6.45
N GLY A 468 18.43 2.69 7.22
CA GLY A 468 17.36 3.56 6.73
C GLY A 468 15.99 3.19 7.29
N PHE A 469 14.94 3.64 6.61
CA PHE A 469 13.55 3.43 7.03
C PHE A 469 12.59 3.31 5.85
N SER A 470 11.41 2.73 6.10
CA SER A 470 10.25 2.85 5.21
C SER A 470 9.10 3.54 5.94
N TYR A 471 8.75 4.74 5.47
CA TYR A 471 7.74 5.58 6.13
C TYR A 471 6.33 5.17 5.69
N PHE A 472 5.44 4.94 6.64
CA PHE A 472 4.05 4.57 6.41
C PHE A 472 3.18 5.83 6.23
N SER A 473 3.06 6.32 5.01
CA SER A 473 2.34 7.57 4.71
C SER A 473 0.88 7.30 4.36
N GLU A 474 0.12 6.77 5.33
CA GLU A 474 -1.29 6.44 5.16
C GLU A 474 -2.13 6.85 6.37
N THR A 475 -3.45 6.85 6.20
CA THR A 475 -4.41 6.93 7.30
C THR A 475 -4.86 5.53 7.67
N ALA A 476 -4.66 5.12 8.93
CA ALA A 476 -5.10 3.82 9.41
C ALA A 476 -6.17 4.00 10.49
N THR A 477 -7.36 3.47 10.24
CA THR A 477 -8.38 3.30 11.26
C THR A 477 -8.17 1.97 11.97
N THR A 478 -8.02 2.01 13.29
CA THR A 478 -7.93 0.84 14.16
C THR A 478 -9.05 0.86 15.19
N ILE A 479 -9.48 -0.31 15.68
CA ILE A 479 -10.31 -0.40 16.87
C ILE A 479 -9.40 -0.65 18.08
N VAL A 480 -9.35 0.29 19.02
CA VAL A 480 -8.64 0.14 20.30
C VAL A 480 -9.70 0.05 21.39
N ASP A 481 -9.76 -1.09 22.09
CA ASP A 481 -10.73 -1.36 23.17
C ASP A 481 -12.19 -1.07 22.77
N GLY A 482 -12.58 -1.47 21.55
CA GLY A 482 -13.92 -1.25 21.01
C GLY A 482 -14.18 0.17 20.49
N THR A 483 -13.19 1.07 20.54
CA THR A 483 -13.29 2.45 20.03
C THR A 483 -12.56 2.58 18.70
N ARG A 484 -13.23 3.14 17.70
CA ARG A 484 -12.63 3.45 16.39
C ARG A 484 -11.72 4.68 16.52
N THR A 485 -10.44 4.49 16.27
CA THR A 485 -9.42 5.54 16.25
C THR A 485 -8.75 5.59 14.89
N THR A 486 -8.79 6.74 14.21
CA THR A 486 -8.06 6.96 12.97
C THR A 486 -6.75 7.67 13.29
N ASN A 487 -5.64 7.03 12.96
CA ASN A 487 -4.33 7.66 12.99
C ASN A 487 -3.99 8.18 11.59
N ASP A 488 -3.49 9.41 11.52
CA ASP A 488 -3.05 10.02 10.27
C ASP A 488 -1.52 10.09 10.25
N TRP A 489 -0.90 9.08 9.64
CA TRP A 489 0.56 8.96 9.57
C TRP A 489 1.15 9.75 8.41
N ARG A 490 0.33 10.19 7.44
CA ARG A 490 0.78 10.81 6.18
C ARG A 490 1.80 11.91 6.39
N LEU A 491 2.87 11.94 5.58
CA LEU A 491 3.90 13.00 5.69
C LEU A 491 3.31 14.40 5.47
N ASN A 492 2.34 14.49 4.56
CA ASN A 492 1.62 15.72 4.23
C ASN A 492 0.34 15.93 5.06
N SER A 493 0.24 15.33 6.26
CA SER A 493 -0.87 15.59 7.19
C SER A 493 -0.94 17.07 7.60
N ARG A 494 0.23 17.71 7.75
CA ARG A 494 0.39 19.15 8.02
C ARG A 494 1.66 19.70 7.38
N ALA A 495 1.65 20.99 7.09
CA ALA A 495 2.77 21.68 6.43
C ALA A 495 4.07 21.65 7.25
N ASP A 496 4.00 21.78 8.57
CA ASP A 496 5.18 21.75 9.44
C ASP A 496 5.78 20.35 9.59
N SER A 497 4.94 19.31 9.65
CA SER A 497 5.38 17.91 9.62
C SER A 497 6.08 17.57 8.29
N LEU A 498 5.51 18.02 7.16
CA LEU A 498 6.14 17.86 5.85
C LEU A 498 7.47 18.62 5.78
N GLN A 499 7.51 19.88 6.21
CA GLN A 499 8.74 20.68 6.18
C GLN A 499 9.85 20.07 7.04
N ALA A 500 9.53 19.60 8.24
CA ALA A 500 10.50 18.90 9.10
C ALA A 500 11.08 17.65 8.41
N PHE A 501 10.27 16.95 7.61
CA PHE A 501 10.74 15.81 6.84
C PHE A 501 11.63 16.24 5.66
N VAL A 502 11.24 17.28 4.92
CA VAL A 502 12.04 17.86 3.83
C VAL A 502 13.42 18.29 4.34
N ASP A 503 13.46 19.03 5.45
CA ASP A 503 14.71 19.49 6.06
C ASP A 503 15.58 18.31 6.50
N GLY A 504 14.95 17.28 7.09
CA GLY A 504 15.64 16.10 7.58
C GLY A 504 16.22 15.21 6.47
N ILE A 505 15.45 14.90 5.42
CA ILE A 505 15.91 14.04 4.33
C ILE A 505 16.94 14.72 3.42
N ALA A 506 17.02 16.06 3.45
CA ALA A 506 18.02 16.83 2.73
C ALA A 506 19.37 16.94 3.47
N ARG A 507 19.46 16.45 4.72
CA ARG A 507 20.69 16.43 5.51
C ARG A 507 21.77 15.59 4.83
N THR A 508 23.02 16.02 4.97
CA THR A 508 24.20 15.37 4.38
C THR A 508 24.96 14.47 5.37
N ASP A 509 24.59 14.51 6.65
CA ASP A 509 25.16 13.72 7.74
C ASP A 509 24.34 12.45 8.05
N THR A 510 23.46 12.04 7.14
CA THR A 510 22.56 10.88 7.31
C THR A 510 22.75 9.79 6.24
N ASP A 511 23.82 9.88 5.43
CA ASP A 511 24.23 8.88 4.43
C ASP A 511 23.16 8.52 3.38
N TYR A 512 22.25 9.44 3.05
CA TYR A 512 21.32 9.29 1.93
C TYR A 512 21.97 9.73 0.61
N ASP A 513 21.91 8.87 -0.41
CA ASP A 513 22.23 9.21 -1.81
C ASP A 513 20.95 9.11 -2.64
N LEU A 514 20.20 10.22 -2.67
CA LEU A 514 18.88 10.31 -3.27
C LEU A 514 18.86 11.35 -4.37
N GLN A 515 18.25 11.00 -5.50
CA GLN A 515 18.01 11.92 -6.60
C GLN A 515 16.98 12.99 -6.21
N GLU A 516 17.18 14.22 -6.68
CA GLU A 516 16.16 15.27 -6.60
C GLU A 516 14.95 14.90 -7.47
N VAL A 517 13.75 15.20 -6.98
CA VAL A 517 12.53 15.08 -7.78
C VAL A 517 12.44 16.29 -8.71
N LYS A 518 12.41 16.03 -10.02
CA LYS A 518 12.22 17.03 -11.06
C LYS A 518 10.75 17.43 -11.10
N GLN A 519 10.50 18.73 -11.03
CA GLN A 519 9.17 19.32 -11.16
C GLN A 519 8.63 19.22 -12.59
#